data_AF-A0A2T4IW67-F1
#
_entry.id   AF-A0A2T4IW67-F1
#
_cell.length_a   1.000
_cell.length_b   1.000
_cell.length_c   1.000
_cell.angle_alpha   90.00
_cell.angle_beta   90.00
_cell.angle_gamma   90.00
#
_symmetry.space_group_name_H-M   'P 1'
#
loop_
_entity.id
_entity.type
_entity.pdbx_description
1 polymer ?
#
loop_
_entity_poly.entity_id
_entity_poly.type
_entity_poly.pdbx_seq_one_letter_code
_entity_poly.pdbx_strand_id
1 'polypeptide(L)'
;MGQRSLKRRATTWLVAFLAFYLAFAYFAAPEFWTFRDRNFRSHSFEMVTHTPQGIPGDPINVGLVGTEKELVHAFAVAGWDTADAITLKTAIEIGESVLFGRPYPDAPVSRLLFEGRAQDLAFEKPVGNSADRRHHVRFWHTDTTGDDGRPLWLGSASFDRGIGLSHDTGAITHHIGPDIDAERDFLIHDLTAAGMLISTSDIPGIGATRTGRNGGGDPYFTDGKAVIGVLRQLP
;
A
#
# COMPACT_ATOMS: atom_id res chain seq x y z
N MET A 1 30.85 -15.04 -42.05
CA MET A 1 30.37 -15.29 -40.68
C MET A 1 29.02 -14.59 -40.51
N GLY A 2 27.93 -15.35 -40.51
CA GLY A 2 26.59 -14.84 -40.86
C GLY A 2 25.86 -14.12 -39.72
N GLN A 3 25.14 -13.06 -40.07
CA GLN A 3 24.25 -12.26 -39.20
C GLN A 3 23.38 -13.09 -38.23
N ARG A 4 22.99 -14.32 -38.60
CA ARG A 4 22.24 -15.24 -37.72
C ARG A 4 22.98 -15.62 -36.44
N SER A 5 24.32 -15.73 -36.48
CA SER A 5 25.17 -16.02 -35.32
C SER A 5 25.26 -14.83 -34.36
N LEU A 6 25.37 -13.61 -34.91
CA LEU A 6 25.37 -12.36 -34.13
C LEU A 6 24.02 -12.10 -33.46
N LYS A 7 22.91 -12.29 -34.18
CA LYS A 7 21.56 -12.17 -33.62
C LYS A 7 21.33 -13.16 -32.48
N ARG A 8 21.70 -14.44 -32.66
CA ARG A 8 21.56 -15.46 -31.61
C ARG A 8 22.39 -15.13 -30.37
N ARG A 9 23.64 -14.68 -30.54
CA ARG A 9 24.49 -14.22 -29.42
C ARG A 9 23.91 -13.01 -28.71
N ALA A 10 23.41 -12.02 -29.45
CA ALA A 10 22.76 -10.85 -28.88
C ALA A 10 21.51 -11.22 -28.07
N THR A 11 20.67 -12.13 -28.58
CA THR A 11 19.51 -12.64 -27.85
C THR A 11 19.93 -13.38 -26.58
N THR A 12 20.97 -14.23 -26.63
CA THR A 12 21.47 -14.91 -25.44
C THR A 12 21.97 -13.94 -24.37
N TRP A 13 22.72 -12.91 -24.77
CA TRP A 13 23.18 -11.87 -23.84
C TRP A 13 22.03 -11.04 -23.26
N LEU A 14 21.01 -10.71 -24.07
CA LEU A 14 19.82 -10.02 -23.59
C LEU A 14 19.05 -10.86 -22.57
N VAL A 15 18.83 -12.14 -22.85
CA VAL A 15 18.15 -13.07 -21.93
C VAL A 15 18.95 -13.24 -20.64
N ALA A 16 20.27 -13.40 -20.72
CA ALA A 16 21.13 -13.49 -19.55
C ALA A 16 21.10 -12.22 -18.71
N PHE A 17 21.12 -11.04 -19.35
CA PHE A 17 21.00 -9.75 -18.67
C PHE A 17 19.64 -9.59 -17.96
N LEU A 18 18.53 -9.92 -18.63
CA LEU A 18 17.19 -9.86 -18.03
C LEU A 18 17.04 -10.85 -16.88
N ALA A 19 17.54 -12.08 -17.02
CA ALA A 19 17.53 -13.07 -15.94
C ALA A 19 18.35 -12.61 -14.74
N PHE A 20 19.53 -12.02 -14.97
CA PHE A 20 20.35 -11.42 -13.92
C PHE A 20 19.62 -10.26 -13.24
N TYR A 21 19.01 -9.36 -14.01
CA TYR A 21 18.23 -8.24 -13.47
C TYR A 21 17.09 -8.73 -12.57
N LEU A 22 16.29 -9.70 -13.04
CA LEU A 22 15.18 -10.26 -12.26
C LEU A 22 15.68 -10.98 -11.00
N ALA A 23 16.77 -11.74 -11.10
CA ALA A 23 17.39 -12.38 -9.94
C ALA A 23 17.87 -11.34 -8.91
N PHE A 24 18.46 -10.24 -9.37
CA PHE A 24 18.91 -9.16 -8.51
C PHE A 24 17.73 -8.45 -7.84
N ALA A 25 16.74 -8.01 -8.62
CA ALA A 25 15.65 -7.18 -8.14
C ALA A 25 14.69 -7.91 -7.19
N TYR A 26 14.45 -9.20 -7.43
CA TYR A 26 13.47 -9.98 -6.66
C TYR A 26 14.09 -10.93 -5.61
N PHE A 27 15.41 -11.13 -5.61
CA PHE A 27 16.09 -11.97 -4.61
C PHE A 27 17.28 -11.28 -3.95
N ALA A 28 18.28 -10.84 -4.71
CA ALA A 28 19.52 -10.34 -4.11
C ALA A 28 19.33 -9.03 -3.33
N ALA A 29 18.62 -8.05 -3.88
CA ALA A 29 18.37 -6.78 -3.20
C ALA A 29 17.45 -6.94 -1.97
N PRO A 30 16.32 -7.67 -2.04
CA PRO A 30 15.51 -7.96 -0.84
C PRO A 30 16.28 -8.67 0.29
N GLU A 31 17.14 -9.65 -0.03
CA GLU A 31 17.96 -10.35 0.97
C GLU A 31 19.00 -9.43 1.62
N PHE A 32 19.58 -8.51 0.86
CA PHE A 32 20.50 -7.51 1.40
C PHE A 32 19.83 -6.64 2.47
N TRP A 33 18.62 -6.14 2.20
CA TRP A 33 17.84 -5.35 3.17
C TRP A 33 17.44 -6.18 4.39
N THR A 34 16.97 -7.41 4.17
CA THR A 34 16.63 -8.36 5.25
C THR A 34 17.81 -8.62 6.19
N PHE A 35 19.04 -8.71 5.65
CA PHE A 35 20.25 -8.90 6.45
C PHE A 35 20.63 -7.65 7.24
N ARG A 36 20.48 -6.46 6.63
CA ARG A 36 20.82 -5.17 7.24
C ARG A 36 19.92 -4.88 8.45
N ASP A 37 18.63 -5.16 8.34
CA ASP A 37 17.61 -4.67 9.28
C ASP A 37 17.05 -5.76 10.20
N ARG A 38 17.86 -6.78 10.51
CA ARG A 38 17.52 -7.96 11.35
C ARG A 38 16.95 -7.66 12.74
N ASN A 39 17.00 -6.41 13.22
CA ASN A 39 16.55 -6.01 14.56
C ASN A 39 15.16 -5.33 14.62
N PHE A 40 14.38 -5.34 13.54
CA PHE A 40 13.07 -4.65 13.50
C PHE A 40 12.04 -5.16 14.56
N ARG A 41 12.18 -6.41 15.03
CA ARG A 41 11.24 -7.02 15.99
C ARG A 41 11.27 -6.45 17.42
N SER A 42 11.97 -5.35 17.66
CA SER A 42 12.21 -4.81 19.01
C SER A 42 11.63 -3.42 19.27
N HIS A 43 10.85 -2.84 18.36
CA HIS A 43 10.44 -1.44 18.46
C HIS A 43 9.04 -1.22 19.04
N SER A 44 8.91 -0.08 19.70
CA SER A 44 7.72 0.54 20.30
C SER A 44 6.56 0.70 19.31
N PHE A 45 5.35 0.95 19.82
CA PHE A 45 4.21 1.42 19.02
C PHE A 45 4.64 2.66 18.22
N GLU A 46 4.77 2.51 16.90
CA GLU A 46 5.11 3.57 15.95
C GLU A 46 4.02 3.61 14.89
N MET A 47 3.54 4.81 14.55
CA MET A 47 2.49 5.03 13.54
C MET A 47 3.03 4.89 12.11
N VAL A 48 3.81 3.85 11.85
CA VAL A 48 4.45 3.58 10.55
C VAL A 48 4.48 2.07 10.27
N THR A 49 4.12 1.71 9.04
CA THR A 49 4.21 0.34 8.58
C THR A 49 5.64 0.00 8.17
N HIS A 50 5.94 -1.27 7.98
CA HIS A 50 7.25 -1.74 7.56
C HIS A 50 7.13 -2.85 6.51
N THR A 51 8.06 -2.92 5.57
CA THR A 51 8.15 -4.05 4.66
C THR A 51 8.55 -5.32 5.44
N PRO A 52 8.36 -6.53 4.88
CA PRO A 52 8.87 -7.76 5.49
C PRO A 52 10.40 -7.75 5.73
N GLN A 53 11.12 -6.88 5.02
CA GLN A 53 12.57 -6.67 5.16
C GLN A 53 12.92 -5.68 6.29
N GLY A 54 11.94 -5.02 6.91
CA GLY A 54 12.16 -4.05 7.99
C GLY A 54 12.35 -2.60 7.52
N ILE A 55 12.12 -2.31 6.23
CA ILE A 55 12.22 -0.95 5.69
C ILE A 55 10.94 -0.17 6.09
N PRO A 56 11.03 1.05 6.62
CA PRO A 56 9.86 1.89 6.87
C PRO A 56 9.00 2.06 5.61
N GLY A 57 7.74 1.70 5.76
CA GLY A 57 6.70 1.73 4.73
C GLY A 57 5.91 3.03 4.75
N ASP A 58 4.61 2.91 4.44
CA ASP A 58 3.68 4.02 4.50
C ASP A 58 3.28 4.32 5.96
N PRO A 59 3.10 5.60 6.35
CA PRO A 59 2.61 5.96 7.69
C PRO A 59 1.16 5.55 7.96
N ILE A 60 0.85 5.28 9.22
CA ILE A 60 -0.55 5.22 9.68
C ILE A 60 -1.07 6.65 9.78
N ASN A 61 -2.05 6.97 8.94
CA ASN A 61 -2.65 8.31 8.83
C ASN A 61 -4.18 8.30 9.02
N VAL A 62 -4.80 7.12 9.18
CA VAL A 62 -6.25 7.01 9.41
C VAL A 62 -6.54 5.90 10.40
N GLY A 63 -7.68 5.96 11.06
CA GLY A 63 -8.24 4.83 11.80
C GLY A 63 -9.76 4.86 11.82
N LEU A 64 -10.37 3.70 12.04
CA LEU A 64 -11.81 3.54 12.07
C LEU A 64 -12.22 2.70 13.28
N VAL A 65 -13.23 3.17 14.02
CA VAL A 65 -13.81 2.45 15.15
C VAL A 65 -15.11 1.79 14.69
N GLY A 66 -15.18 0.47 14.77
CA GLY A 66 -16.33 -0.32 14.37
C GLY A 66 -15.96 -1.77 14.06
N THR A 67 -16.96 -2.64 13.95
CA THR A 67 -16.72 -4.05 13.61
C THR A 67 -16.21 -4.21 12.17
N GLU A 68 -15.57 -5.34 11.87
CA GLU A 68 -15.16 -5.67 10.50
C GLU A 68 -16.32 -5.57 9.50
N LYS A 69 -17.52 -6.01 9.91
CA LYS A 69 -18.74 -5.93 9.10
C LYS A 69 -19.15 -4.48 8.83
N GLU A 70 -19.07 -3.60 9.82
CA GLU A 70 -19.35 -2.18 9.67
C GLU A 70 -18.35 -1.50 8.74
N LEU A 71 -17.07 -1.87 8.86
CA LEU A 71 -15.99 -1.37 8.01
C LEU A 71 -16.21 -1.76 6.55
N VAL A 72 -16.36 -3.06 6.26
CA VAL A 72 -16.64 -3.55 4.90
C VAL A 72 -17.91 -2.93 4.32
N HIS A 73 -18.97 -2.81 5.13
CA HIS A 73 -20.21 -2.17 4.69
C HIS A 73 -20.02 -0.69 4.35
N ALA A 74 -19.27 0.05 5.18
CA ALA A 74 -19.01 1.47 4.94
C ALA A 74 -18.27 1.73 3.63
N PHE A 75 -17.24 0.92 3.36
CA PHE A 75 -16.48 1.00 2.11
C PHE A 75 -17.34 0.63 0.90
N ALA A 76 -18.16 -0.42 1.00
CA ALA A 76 -19.07 -0.81 -0.07
C ALA A 76 -20.11 0.29 -0.38
N VAL A 77 -20.69 0.95 0.64
CA VAL A 77 -21.65 2.05 0.46
C VAL A 77 -20.97 3.29 -0.15
N ALA A 78 -19.71 3.55 0.22
CA ALA A 78 -18.90 4.64 -0.36
C ALA A 78 -18.35 4.31 -1.76
N GLY A 79 -18.61 3.11 -2.29
CA GLY A 79 -18.19 2.70 -3.63
C GLY A 79 -16.70 2.37 -3.74
N TRP A 80 -16.13 1.77 -2.69
CA TRP A 80 -14.80 1.17 -2.69
C TRP A 80 -14.90 -0.35 -2.86
N ASP A 81 -13.93 -0.92 -3.56
CA ASP A 81 -13.78 -2.36 -3.78
C ASP A 81 -12.76 -2.97 -2.81
N THR A 82 -12.87 -4.26 -2.49
CA THR A 82 -11.89 -4.98 -1.65
C THR A 82 -10.71 -5.44 -2.50
N ALA A 83 -9.48 -5.08 -2.12
CA ALA A 83 -8.29 -5.44 -2.89
C ALA A 83 -7.84 -6.89 -2.62
N ASP A 84 -7.57 -7.67 -3.67
CA ASP A 84 -7.08 -9.05 -3.57
C ASP A 84 -5.58 -9.14 -3.15
N ALA A 85 -5.21 -10.21 -2.44
CA ALA A 85 -3.83 -10.46 -2.02
C ALA A 85 -2.90 -10.87 -3.19
N ILE A 86 -1.59 -10.52 -3.12
CA ILE A 86 -0.60 -10.85 -4.17
C ILE A 86 -0.49 -12.37 -4.35
N THR A 87 -0.95 -12.88 -5.49
CA THR A 87 -0.58 -14.19 -6.02
C THR A 87 0.30 -14.04 -7.26
N LEU A 88 1.10 -15.07 -7.58
CA LEU A 88 1.97 -15.09 -8.76
C LEU A 88 1.19 -14.89 -10.09
N LYS A 89 -0.09 -15.28 -10.12
CA LYS A 89 -1.01 -15.06 -11.24
C LYS A 89 -1.33 -13.57 -11.41
N THR A 90 -1.65 -12.90 -10.32
CA THR A 90 -2.00 -11.48 -10.31
C THR A 90 -0.81 -10.59 -10.68
N ALA A 91 0.42 -10.97 -10.33
CA ALA A 91 1.63 -10.27 -10.76
C ALA A 91 1.87 -10.31 -12.29
N ILE A 92 1.51 -11.42 -12.95
CA ILE A 92 1.55 -11.55 -14.42
C ILE A 92 0.44 -10.71 -15.06
N GLU A 93 -0.76 -10.71 -14.46
CA GLU A 93 -1.92 -9.92 -14.92
C GLU A 93 -1.72 -8.40 -14.74
N ILE A 94 -1.03 -7.95 -13.68
CA ILE A 94 -0.54 -6.56 -13.55
C ILE A 94 0.39 -6.25 -14.72
N GLY A 95 1.38 -7.11 -14.99
CA GLY A 95 2.32 -6.92 -16.09
C GLY A 95 1.63 -6.78 -17.45
N GLU A 96 0.57 -7.56 -17.69
CA GLU A 96 -0.23 -7.47 -18.92
C GLU A 96 -1.15 -6.23 -18.95
N SER A 97 -1.85 -5.92 -17.86
CA SER A 97 -2.78 -4.76 -17.82
C SER A 97 -2.05 -3.42 -18.01
N VAL A 98 -0.83 -3.30 -17.46
CA VAL A 98 0.05 -2.14 -17.66
C VAL A 98 0.53 -2.02 -19.10
N LEU A 99 0.82 -3.15 -19.76
CA LEU A 99 1.24 -3.15 -21.15
C LEU A 99 0.10 -2.81 -22.12
N PHE A 100 -1.15 -3.14 -21.76
CA PHE A 100 -2.32 -3.03 -22.64
C PHE A 100 -3.35 -1.96 -22.23
N GLY A 101 -3.09 -1.18 -21.18
CA GLY A 101 -3.92 -0.04 -20.77
C GLY A 101 -5.34 -0.43 -20.34
N ARG A 102 -5.52 -1.62 -19.76
CA ARG A 102 -6.84 -2.10 -19.30
C ARG A 102 -7.01 -1.83 -17.80
N PRO A 103 -8.17 -1.33 -17.35
CA PRO A 103 -8.44 -1.20 -15.93
C PRO A 103 -8.51 -2.60 -15.31
N TYR A 104 -7.62 -2.86 -14.35
CA TYR A 104 -7.62 -4.00 -13.47
C TYR A 104 -7.98 -3.51 -12.06
N PRO A 105 -9.24 -3.64 -11.63
CA PRO A 105 -9.71 -3.10 -10.36
C PRO A 105 -9.18 -3.83 -9.12
N ASP A 106 -8.42 -4.94 -9.27
CA ASP A 106 -8.01 -5.82 -8.15
C ASP A 106 -6.48 -6.01 -8.06
N ALA A 107 -5.67 -5.02 -8.46
CA ALA A 107 -4.22 -5.22 -8.58
C ALA A 107 -3.58 -5.30 -7.18
N PRO A 108 -2.83 -6.37 -6.89
CA PRO A 108 -2.60 -6.82 -5.54
C PRO A 108 -1.59 -5.96 -4.79
N VAL A 109 -1.87 -5.84 -3.51
CA VAL A 109 -1.24 -4.87 -2.65
C VAL A 109 0.05 -5.43 -2.03
N SER A 110 1.16 -4.70 -2.13
CA SER A 110 2.41 -5.04 -1.43
C SER A 110 2.16 -5.28 0.06
N ARG A 111 2.72 -6.37 0.60
CA ARG A 111 2.58 -6.73 2.01
C ARG A 111 3.32 -5.70 2.86
N LEU A 112 2.59 -5.02 3.73
CA LEU A 112 3.12 -4.14 4.75
C LEU A 112 2.77 -4.71 6.11
N LEU A 113 3.71 -4.56 7.05
CA LEU A 113 3.60 -5.04 8.41
C LEU A 113 3.37 -3.85 9.34
N PHE A 114 2.37 -3.93 10.20
CA PHE A 114 2.18 -3.01 11.31
C PHE A 114 2.28 -3.84 12.59
N GLU A 115 3.16 -3.46 13.51
CA GLU A 115 3.48 -4.23 14.72
C GLU A 115 3.83 -5.71 14.44
N GLY A 116 4.47 -5.97 13.30
CA GLY A 116 4.84 -7.32 12.86
C GLY A 116 3.69 -8.16 12.29
N ARG A 117 2.47 -7.62 12.17
CA ARG A 117 1.32 -8.27 11.53
C ARG A 117 1.07 -7.73 10.13
N ALA A 118 0.71 -8.62 9.21
CA ALA A 118 0.24 -8.21 7.88
C ALA A 118 -1.13 -7.53 7.97
N GLN A 119 -1.47 -6.74 6.96
CA GLN A 119 -2.77 -6.08 6.87
C GLN A 119 -3.91 -7.11 6.91
N ASP A 120 -4.99 -6.75 7.60
CA ASP A 120 -6.18 -7.60 7.72
C ASP A 120 -7.18 -7.31 6.58
N LEU A 121 -7.30 -6.03 6.17
CA LEU A 121 -8.16 -5.60 5.07
C LEU A 121 -7.46 -4.55 4.17
N ALA A 122 -7.88 -4.49 2.91
CA ALA A 122 -7.46 -3.45 1.97
C ALA A 122 -8.63 -3.07 1.04
N PHE A 123 -8.71 -1.79 0.72
CA PHE A 123 -9.74 -1.23 -0.14
C PHE A 123 -9.13 -0.33 -1.20
N GLU A 124 -9.74 -0.33 -2.38
CA GLU A 124 -9.35 0.55 -3.49
C GLU A 124 -10.56 1.22 -4.15
N LYS A 125 -10.32 2.41 -4.70
CA LYS A 125 -11.32 3.14 -5.48
C LYS A 125 -10.66 3.76 -6.71
N PRO A 126 -11.05 3.34 -7.94
CA PRO A 126 -10.37 3.75 -9.16
C PRO A 126 -10.59 5.23 -9.48
N VAL A 127 -9.60 5.86 -10.10
CA VAL A 127 -9.71 7.24 -10.60
C VAL A 127 -9.63 7.26 -12.13
N GLY A 128 -10.76 7.60 -12.76
CA GLY A 128 -10.85 7.66 -14.21
C GLY A 128 -10.96 6.25 -14.83
N ASN A 129 -10.32 6.05 -15.99
CA ASN A 129 -10.51 4.85 -16.82
C ASN A 129 -9.29 3.90 -16.82
N SER A 130 -8.26 4.16 -16.00
CA SER A 130 -7.00 3.41 -15.99
C SER A 130 -6.66 2.90 -14.59
N ALA A 131 -6.05 1.72 -14.51
CA ALA A 131 -5.65 1.10 -13.23
C ALA A 131 -4.32 1.61 -12.66
N ASP A 132 -3.72 2.62 -13.29
CA ASP A 132 -2.50 3.27 -12.82
C ASP A 132 -2.78 4.30 -11.72
N ARG A 133 -4.04 4.68 -11.51
CA ARG A 133 -4.45 5.69 -10.53
C ARG A 133 -5.64 5.24 -9.71
N ARG A 134 -5.45 5.14 -8.41
CA ARG A 134 -6.50 4.72 -7.48
C ARG A 134 -6.24 5.28 -6.09
N HIS A 135 -7.32 5.55 -5.39
CA HIS A 135 -7.32 5.71 -3.95
C HIS A 135 -7.15 4.33 -3.31
N HIS A 136 -6.37 4.23 -2.25
CA HIS A 136 -6.06 2.95 -1.66
C HIS A 136 -5.82 3.08 -0.16
N VAL A 137 -6.32 2.11 0.61
CA VAL A 137 -6.13 2.06 2.06
C VAL A 137 -5.99 0.62 2.54
N ARG A 138 -5.07 0.41 3.48
CA ARG A 138 -4.91 -0.85 4.22
C ARG A 138 -5.32 -0.64 5.66
N PHE A 139 -5.91 -1.65 6.29
CA PHE A 139 -6.28 -1.66 7.71
C PHE A 139 -5.69 -2.85 8.46
N TRP A 140 -5.32 -2.59 9.70
CA TRP A 140 -4.89 -3.56 10.70
C TRP A 140 -5.82 -3.48 11.90
N HIS A 141 -6.29 -4.64 12.36
CA HIS A 141 -7.04 -4.78 13.59
C HIS A 141 -6.08 -4.61 14.78
N THR A 142 -6.37 -3.65 15.67
CA THR A 142 -5.59 -3.43 16.88
C THR A 142 -6.22 -4.12 18.08
N ASP A 143 -5.45 -4.34 19.14
CA ASP A 143 -5.98 -4.82 20.43
C ASP A 143 -6.65 -3.70 21.25
N THR A 144 -6.83 -2.51 20.66
CA THR A 144 -7.46 -1.34 21.28
C THR A 144 -8.91 -1.20 20.84
N THR A 145 -9.75 -0.67 21.72
CA THR A 145 -11.15 -0.35 21.44
C THR A 145 -11.39 1.16 21.52
N GLY A 146 -12.35 1.65 20.75
CA GLY A 146 -12.86 3.00 20.93
C GLY A 146 -13.68 3.15 22.21
N ASP A 147 -14.11 4.38 22.49
CA ASP A 147 -14.88 4.73 23.70
C ASP A 147 -16.21 3.97 23.83
N ASP A 148 -16.76 3.51 22.71
CA ASP A 148 -17.99 2.73 22.63
C ASP A 148 -17.76 1.21 22.75
N GLY A 149 -16.53 0.78 23.00
CA GLY A 149 -16.12 -0.62 23.15
C GLY A 149 -15.97 -1.39 21.84
N ARG A 150 -16.18 -0.75 20.67
CA ARG A 150 -15.94 -1.39 19.37
C ARG A 150 -14.46 -1.36 18.99
N PRO A 151 -13.98 -2.33 18.18
CA PRO A 151 -12.56 -2.42 17.87
C PRO A 151 -12.07 -1.22 17.07
N LEU A 152 -10.82 -0.82 17.33
CA LEU A 152 -10.11 0.18 16.57
C LEU A 152 -9.28 -0.49 15.46
N TRP A 153 -9.48 -0.01 14.24
CA TRP A 153 -8.66 -0.33 13.08
C TRP A 153 -7.75 0.85 12.80
N LEU A 154 -6.45 0.59 12.65
CA LEU A 154 -5.50 1.59 12.17
C LEU A 154 -5.20 1.32 10.70
N GLY A 155 -5.05 2.38 9.93
CA GLY A 155 -4.89 2.28 8.49
C GLY A 155 -3.89 3.26 7.89
N SER A 156 -3.43 2.86 6.71
CA SER A 156 -2.51 3.61 5.88
C SER A 156 -3.18 3.87 4.55
N ALA A 157 -3.66 5.10 4.36
CA ALA A 157 -4.27 5.57 3.13
C ALA A 157 -3.22 6.26 2.25
N SER A 158 -3.09 5.82 1.00
CA SER A 158 -2.19 6.41 0.01
C SER A 158 -2.83 6.43 -1.38
N PHE A 159 -2.52 7.47 -2.16
CA PHE A 159 -2.99 7.60 -3.53
C PHE A 159 -1.98 6.97 -4.49
N ASP A 160 -2.32 5.91 -5.19
CA ASP A 160 -1.47 5.37 -6.25
C ASP A 160 -1.55 6.29 -7.48
N ARG A 161 -0.40 6.74 -7.99
CA ARG A 161 -0.29 7.64 -9.14
C ARG A 161 0.36 7.03 -10.38
N GLY A 162 0.79 5.79 -10.30
CA GLY A 162 1.37 5.07 -11.42
C GLY A 162 2.13 3.82 -11.00
N ILE A 163 2.71 3.15 -11.98
CA ILE A 163 3.56 1.96 -11.80
C ILE A 163 4.96 2.31 -12.30
N GLY A 164 5.97 1.89 -11.54
CA GLY A 164 7.37 2.11 -11.88
C GLY A 164 8.28 1.12 -11.16
N LEU A 165 9.54 1.49 -10.97
CA LEU A 165 10.53 0.63 -10.34
C LEU A 165 10.86 1.17 -8.95
N SER A 166 10.85 0.28 -7.95
CA SER A 166 11.30 0.58 -6.59
C SER A 166 12.74 1.09 -6.62
N HIS A 167 13.00 2.19 -5.90
CA HIS A 167 14.34 2.76 -5.83
C HIS A 167 15.33 1.84 -5.11
N ASP A 168 14.85 1.01 -4.18
CA ASP A 168 15.69 0.18 -3.31
C ASP A 168 15.92 -1.24 -3.85
N THR A 169 15.03 -1.73 -4.71
CA THR A 169 15.11 -3.10 -5.24
C THR A 169 15.14 -3.16 -6.76
N GLY A 170 14.61 -2.15 -7.47
CA GLY A 170 14.35 -2.25 -8.92
C GLY A 170 13.20 -3.19 -9.27
N ALA A 171 12.44 -3.70 -8.30
CA ALA A 171 11.22 -4.45 -8.56
C ALA A 171 10.11 -3.50 -9.05
N ILE A 172 9.20 -4.01 -9.88
CA ILE A 172 8.01 -3.25 -10.28
C ILE A 172 7.16 -2.97 -9.04
N THR A 173 6.81 -1.71 -8.80
CA THR A 173 5.98 -1.25 -7.67
C THR A 173 5.01 -0.17 -8.13
N HIS A 174 3.92 0.00 -7.39
CA HIS A 174 3.11 1.20 -7.47
C HIS A 174 3.84 2.37 -6.81
N HIS A 175 3.71 3.54 -7.41
CA HIS A 175 4.19 4.79 -6.86
C HIS A 175 3.04 5.54 -6.20
N ILE A 176 3.25 5.99 -4.96
CA ILE A 176 2.24 6.77 -4.24
C ILE A 176 2.43 8.28 -4.47
N GLY A 177 1.34 9.03 -4.41
CA GLY A 177 1.35 10.49 -4.34
C GLY A 177 2.01 10.97 -3.03
N PRO A 178 2.73 12.10 -3.05
CA PRO A 178 3.48 12.54 -1.88
C PRO A 178 2.61 13.16 -0.77
N ASP A 179 1.40 13.61 -1.10
CA ASP A 179 0.48 14.21 -0.13
C ASP A 179 -0.41 13.13 0.47
N ILE A 180 0.03 12.53 1.59
CA ILE A 180 -0.74 11.47 2.26
C ILE A 180 -1.86 12.04 3.13
N ASP A 181 -1.83 13.35 3.43
CA ASP A 181 -2.91 14.03 4.14
C ASP A 181 -4.10 14.23 3.20
N ALA A 182 -3.85 14.60 1.94
CA ALA A 182 -4.91 14.71 0.94
C ALA A 182 -5.67 13.39 0.73
N GLU A 183 -4.96 12.25 0.77
CA GLU A 183 -5.61 10.93 0.66
C GLU A 183 -6.41 10.56 1.92
N ARG A 184 -5.83 10.79 3.11
CA ARG A 184 -6.54 10.63 4.39
C ARG A 184 -7.83 11.43 4.40
N ASP A 185 -7.74 12.72 4.03
CA ASP A 185 -8.87 13.65 4.05
C ASP A 185 -9.92 13.25 2.99
N PHE A 186 -9.48 12.76 1.82
CA PHE A 186 -10.38 12.22 0.80
C PHE A 186 -11.17 11.03 1.35
N LEU A 187 -10.51 10.04 1.94
CA LEU A 187 -11.17 8.85 2.50
C LEU A 187 -12.20 9.24 3.57
N ILE A 188 -11.81 10.09 4.52
CA ILE A 188 -12.70 10.54 5.61
C ILE A 188 -13.89 11.32 5.04
N HIS A 189 -13.66 12.20 4.07
CA HIS A 189 -14.73 12.93 3.41
C HIS A 189 -15.70 11.98 2.68
N ASP A 190 -15.18 11.00 1.95
CA ASP A 190 -15.97 10.06 1.15
C ASP A 190 -16.87 9.17 2.03
N LEU A 191 -16.32 8.63 3.14
CA LEU A 191 -17.12 7.90 4.14
C LEU A 191 -18.15 8.80 4.85
N THR A 192 -17.82 10.07 5.09
CA THR A 192 -18.76 11.05 5.66
C THR A 192 -19.91 11.35 4.69
N ALA A 193 -19.60 11.58 3.42
CA ALA A 193 -20.58 11.86 2.37
C ALA A 193 -21.52 10.66 2.13
N ALA A 194 -21.02 9.43 2.30
CA ALA A 194 -21.81 8.20 2.31
C ALA A 194 -22.68 8.05 3.59
N GLY A 195 -22.55 8.93 4.57
CA GLY A 195 -23.26 8.87 5.84
C GLY A 195 -22.79 7.74 6.76
N MET A 196 -21.57 7.23 6.56
CA MET A 196 -21.04 6.07 7.28
C MET A 196 -20.23 6.41 8.52
N LEU A 197 -19.92 7.69 8.75
CA LEU A 197 -19.25 8.17 9.97
C LEU A 197 -20.23 8.91 10.88
N ILE A 198 -20.15 8.63 12.18
CA ILE A 198 -20.88 9.33 13.25
C ILE A 198 -20.10 10.57 13.69
N SER A 199 -18.79 10.43 13.81
CA SER A 199 -17.88 11.49 14.26
C SER A 199 -16.47 11.24 13.77
N THR A 200 -15.64 12.28 13.78
CA THR A 200 -14.21 12.20 13.50
C THR A 200 -13.40 12.95 14.56
N SER A 201 -12.17 12.52 14.80
CA SER A 201 -11.22 13.20 15.69
C SER A 201 -9.78 13.02 15.23
N ASP A 202 -8.93 13.99 15.54
CA ASP A 202 -7.48 13.89 15.27
C ASP A 202 -6.78 13.17 16.43
N ILE A 203 -5.82 12.32 16.11
CA ILE A 203 -4.85 11.76 17.06
C ILE A 203 -3.41 12.02 16.59
N PRO A 204 -2.41 11.95 17.49
CA PRO A 204 -1.02 11.94 17.09
C PRO A 204 -0.72 10.78 16.12
N GLY A 205 -0.13 11.08 14.98
CA GLY A 205 0.38 10.10 14.01
C GLY A 205 1.89 9.95 14.13
N ILE A 206 2.58 9.86 12.99
CA ILE A 206 4.06 9.76 12.92
C ILE A 206 4.79 11.09 13.26
N GLY A 207 4.05 12.19 13.41
CA GLY A 207 4.62 13.52 13.55
C GLY A 207 4.91 14.20 12.21
N ALA A 208 4.93 15.54 12.23
CA ALA A 208 4.99 16.34 11.01
C ALA A 208 6.26 16.01 10.20
N THR A 209 6.08 15.64 8.94
CA THR A 209 7.15 15.12 8.09
C THR A 209 7.09 15.81 6.72
N ARG A 210 8.23 16.33 6.24
CA ARG A 210 8.31 17.02 4.93
C ARG A 210 9.12 16.27 3.88
N THR A 211 9.92 15.30 4.30
CA THR A 211 10.89 14.60 3.44
C THR A 211 10.87 13.09 3.72
N GLY A 212 9.68 12.56 4.04
CA GLY A 212 9.50 11.15 4.34
C GLY A 212 9.70 10.30 3.09
N ARG A 213 10.04 9.01 3.29
CA ARG A 213 10.11 8.02 2.22
C ARG A 213 9.45 6.72 2.65
N ASN A 214 8.69 6.11 1.77
CA ASN A 214 8.11 4.78 2.01
C ASN A 214 9.06 3.66 1.57
N GLY A 215 8.61 2.41 1.72
CA GLY A 215 9.41 1.21 1.42
C GLY A 215 9.69 0.99 -0.07
N GLY A 216 9.03 1.74 -0.97
CA GLY A 216 9.36 1.79 -2.40
C GLY A 216 10.37 2.90 -2.75
N GLY A 217 10.66 3.80 -1.79
CA GLY A 217 11.49 4.98 -1.94
C GLY A 217 10.72 6.24 -2.34
N ASP A 218 9.38 6.20 -2.39
CA ASP A 218 8.57 7.35 -2.78
C ASP A 218 8.56 8.45 -1.71
N PRO A 219 8.71 9.73 -2.09
CA PRO A 219 8.64 10.82 -1.15
C PRO A 219 7.20 11.00 -0.65
N TYR A 220 7.05 11.31 0.65
CA TYR A 220 5.79 11.77 1.23
C TYR A 220 5.97 12.95 2.19
N PHE A 221 4.88 13.67 2.44
CA PHE A 221 4.77 14.68 3.48
C PHE A 221 3.41 14.57 4.20
N THR A 222 3.39 14.96 5.48
CA THR A 222 2.21 14.94 6.35
C THR A 222 2.30 15.99 7.46
N ASP A 223 1.15 16.49 7.92
CA ASP A 223 0.96 17.25 9.15
C ASP A 223 1.29 16.46 10.42
N GLY A 224 1.45 15.13 10.29
CA GLY A 224 1.88 14.24 11.35
C GLY A 224 0.76 13.66 12.21
N LYS A 225 -0.49 13.84 11.79
CA LYS A 225 -1.67 13.34 12.51
C LYS A 225 -2.29 12.15 11.79
N ALA A 226 -3.04 11.36 12.56
CA ALA A 226 -4.01 10.44 12.00
C ALA A 226 -5.42 10.90 12.35
N VAL A 227 -6.38 10.65 11.46
CA VAL A 227 -7.80 10.95 11.70
C VAL A 227 -8.53 9.67 12.03
N ILE A 228 -9.23 9.65 13.16
CA ILE A 228 -10.08 8.55 13.60
C ILE A 228 -11.53 8.85 13.26
N GLY A 229 -12.19 7.96 12.52
CA GLY A 229 -13.62 8.00 12.26
C GLY A 229 -14.38 6.93 13.04
N VAL A 230 -15.51 7.29 13.66
CA VAL A 230 -16.39 6.32 14.31
C VAL A 230 -17.47 5.88 13.33
N LEU A 231 -17.50 4.59 12.99
CA LEU A 231 -18.43 4.05 12.01
C LEU A 231 -19.86 4.03 12.56
N ARG A 232 -20.83 4.24 11.67
CA ARG A 232 -22.25 4.04 11.96
C ARG A 232 -22.50 2.59 12.35
N GLN A 233 -23.19 2.39 13.47
CA GLN A 233 -23.58 1.04 13.89
C GLN A 233 -24.56 0.44 12.90
N LEU A 234 -24.30 -0.81 12.51
CA LEU A 234 -25.26 -1.59 11.74
C LEU A 234 -26.34 -2.14 12.69
N PRO A 235 -27.62 -2.16 12.26
CA PRO A 235 -28.71 -2.76 13.03
C PRO A 235 -28.60 -4.28 13.15
#